data_AF-A6GHQ0-F1
#
_entry.id   AF-A6GHQ0-F1
#
_cell.length_a   1.000
_cell.length_b   1.000
_cell.length_c   1.000
_cell.angle_alpha   90.00
_cell.angle_beta   90.00
_cell.angle_gamma   90.00
#
_symmetry.space_group_name_H-M   'P 1'
#
loop_
_entity.id
_entity.type
_entity.pdbx_description
1 polymer ?
#
loop_
_entity_poly.entity_id
_entity_poly.type
_entity_poly.pdbx_seq_one_letter_code
_entity_poly.pdbx_strand_id
1 'polypeptide(L)'
;MVLLGALLAAGTADAAREGTLYYVNDFDGADACGGSDLSWGDDTVGYLEDKLDDWGFDSVYYHGNRWLDFEDVSDADENVNGEDEVSSRGIDSADIGMMYSHGGKNCSGSHYSSVKMGDNDGASCTLLYSSSAAGNDSWWGDTDLNAMIIDTCSSAQWCVWNNSAYFHADGNFATFLGFHGLSYDSRKHTNNFEDFVDNSRYNGLGDNWVDELTRRPIGSNNDECAVAIIFEDSSSDADFTFDYMGFDDWKTPGSHSTSYYYYINGCDPDGGNAL
;
A
#
# COMPACT_ATOMS: atom_id res chain seq x y z
N MET A 1 -35.44 46.50 -23.23
CA MET A 1 -34.48 45.53 -23.79
C MET A 1 -33.57 45.13 -22.64
N VAL A 2 -33.81 43.98 -22.03
CA VAL A 2 -33.02 43.48 -20.89
C VAL A 2 -32.16 42.35 -21.42
N LEU A 3 -30.84 42.57 -21.47
CA LEU A 3 -29.86 41.52 -21.73
C LEU A 3 -29.77 40.67 -20.45
N LEU A 4 -30.24 39.42 -20.51
CA LEU A 4 -29.81 38.40 -19.55
C LEU A 4 -28.44 37.89 -20.01
N GLY A 5 -27.39 38.29 -19.30
CA GLY A 5 -26.08 37.64 -19.38
C GLY A 5 -26.10 36.41 -18.51
N ALA A 6 -25.96 35.23 -19.11
CA ALA A 6 -25.74 34.00 -18.37
C ALA A 6 -24.28 34.00 -17.86
N LEU A 7 -24.10 34.01 -16.53
CA LEU A 7 -22.84 33.63 -15.92
C LEU A 7 -22.72 32.11 -16.09
N LEU A 8 -21.80 31.66 -16.96
CA LEU A 8 -21.28 30.30 -16.92
C LEU A 8 -20.32 30.25 -15.72
N ALA A 9 -20.75 29.63 -14.62
CA ALA A 9 -19.83 29.20 -13.59
C ALA A 9 -19.00 28.05 -14.20
N ALA A 10 -17.72 28.29 -14.43
CA ALA A 10 -16.79 27.20 -14.65
C ALA A 10 -16.74 26.39 -13.35
N GLY A 11 -17.30 25.18 -13.36
CA GLY A 11 -17.00 24.22 -12.31
C GLY A 11 -15.51 23.92 -12.38
N THR A 12 -14.82 23.98 -11.25
CA THR A 12 -13.53 23.32 -11.09
C THR A 12 -13.80 21.83 -11.33
N ALA A 13 -13.11 21.23 -12.31
CA ALA A 13 -13.05 19.78 -12.36
C ALA A 13 -12.30 19.35 -11.09
N ASP A 14 -12.96 18.57 -10.24
CA ASP A 14 -12.22 17.80 -9.23
C ASP A 14 -11.32 16.82 -9.97
N ALA A 15 -10.13 16.57 -9.43
CA ALA A 15 -9.34 15.43 -9.86
C ALA A 15 -10.17 14.15 -9.63
N ALA A 16 -10.08 13.19 -10.55
CA ALA A 16 -10.77 11.92 -10.36
C ALA A 16 -10.19 11.24 -9.12
N ARG A 17 -11.04 10.63 -8.30
CA ARG A 17 -10.60 9.80 -7.17
C ARG A 17 -10.60 8.35 -7.60
N GLU A 18 -9.45 7.70 -7.55
CA GLU A 18 -9.19 6.43 -8.18
C GLU A 18 -8.54 5.46 -7.18
N GLY A 19 -8.92 4.19 -7.25
CA GLY A 19 -8.31 3.13 -6.43
C GLY A 19 -7.95 1.93 -7.27
N THR A 20 -6.79 1.33 -7.02
CA THR A 20 -6.36 0.08 -7.66
C THR A 20 -5.90 -0.90 -6.59
N LEU A 21 -6.63 -2.00 -6.49
CA LEU A 21 -6.54 -2.94 -5.38
C LEU A 21 -6.26 -4.35 -5.92
N TYR A 22 -5.24 -5.00 -5.36
CA TYR A 22 -4.80 -6.33 -5.75
C TYR A 22 -4.82 -7.30 -4.59
N TYR A 23 -5.17 -8.56 -4.86
CA TYR A 23 -5.00 -9.65 -3.91
C TYR A 23 -4.57 -10.96 -4.58
N VAL A 24 -3.82 -11.79 -3.87
CA VAL A 24 -3.48 -13.15 -4.31
C VAL A 24 -3.75 -14.12 -3.17
N ASN A 25 -4.73 -15.00 -3.35
CA ASN A 25 -5.11 -16.01 -2.36
C ASN A 25 -4.73 -17.43 -2.77
N ASP A 26 -4.79 -17.73 -4.07
CA ASP A 26 -4.55 -19.06 -4.62
C ASP A 26 -3.06 -19.22 -5.00
N PHE A 27 -2.35 -19.94 -4.14
CA PHE A 27 -0.95 -20.32 -4.29
C PHE A 27 -0.78 -21.83 -4.57
N ASP A 28 -1.87 -22.59 -4.53
CA ASP A 28 -1.92 -24.03 -4.72
C ASP A 28 -2.28 -24.40 -6.17
N GLY A 29 -1.31 -24.88 -6.97
CA GLY A 29 -1.60 -25.50 -8.26
C GLY A 29 -0.48 -25.47 -9.28
N ALA A 30 -0.76 -26.03 -10.47
CA ALA A 30 -0.03 -25.60 -11.66
C ALA A 30 -0.40 -24.14 -11.90
N ASP A 31 0.59 -23.29 -12.16
CA ASP A 31 0.38 -21.87 -12.43
C ASP A 31 0.20 -20.96 -11.20
N ALA A 32 0.86 -21.31 -10.09
CA ALA A 32 1.01 -20.46 -8.91
C ALA A 32 2.48 -20.30 -8.46
N CYS A 33 2.80 -19.16 -7.82
CA CYS A 33 4.14 -18.83 -7.32
C CYS A 33 4.59 -19.52 -6.03
N GLY A 34 3.85 -20.56 -5.63
CA GLY A 34 4.07 -21.38 -4.44
C GLY A 34 3.53 -20.74 -3.16
N GLY A 35 3.65 -21.44 -2.02
CA GLY A 35 3.18 -20.97 -0.71
C GLY A 35 2.06 -21.86 -0.18
N SER A 36 1.29 -21.34 0.77
CA SER A 36 0.00 -21.90 1.18
C SER A 36 -1.07 -20.86 0.88
N ASP A 37 -2.25 -21.29 0.48
CA ASP A 37 -3.34 -20.36 0.17
C ASP A 37 -3.66 -19.41 1.34
N LEU A 38 -4.02 -18.18 0.99
CA LEU A 38 -4.57 -17.20 1.92
C LEU A 38 -6.09 -17.28 1.90
N SER A 39 -6.70 -17.17 3.08
CA SER A 39 -8.13 -17.36 3.27
C SER A 39 -8.93 -16.07 3.26
N TRP A 40 -8.29 -14.93 3.55
CA TRP A 40 -9.01 -13.68 3.83
C TRP A 40 -8.65 -12.51 2.91
N GLY A 41 -7.81 -12.68 1.89
CA GLY A 41 -7.41 -11.56 1.03
C GLY A 41 -8.57 -11.00 0.20
N ASP A 42 -9.49 -11.85 -0.29
CA ASP A 42 -10.66 -11.41 -1.08
C ASP A 42 -11.60 -10.58 -0.19
N ASP A 43 -11.92 -11.09 1.01
CA ASP A 43 -12.71 -10.39 2.02
C ASP A 43 -12.07 -9.05 2.45
N THR A 44 -10.76 -9.04 2.68
CA THR A 44 -10.04 -7.86 3.19
C THR A 44 -9.96 -6.76 2.14
N VAL A 45 -9.51 -7.09 0.93
CA VAL A 45 -9.38 -6.11 -0.16
C VAL A 45 -10.76 -5.71 -0.70
N GLY A 46 -11.70 -6.66 -0.76
CA GLY A 46 -13.08 -6.41 -1.18
C GLY A 46 -13.81 -5.44 -0.25
N TYR A 47 -13.53 -5.47 1.06
CA TYR A 47 -14.09 -4.48 1.98
C TYR A 47 -13.63 -3.04 1.66
N LEU A 48 -12.36 -2.85 1.33
CA LEU A 48 -11.88 -1.53 0.92
C LEU A 48 -12.53 -1.10 -0.41
N GLU A 49 -12.63 -2.01 -1.39
CA GLU A 49 -13.31 -1.74 -2.66
C GLU A 49 -14.74 -1.24 -2.46
N ASP A 50 -15.56 -2.00 -1.70
CA ASP A 50 -16.94 -1.63 -1.36
C ASP A 50 -17.02 -0.23 -0.74
N LYS A 51 -16.05 0.13 0.12
CA LYS A 51 -16.02 1.43 0.81
C LYS A 51 -15.64 2.57 -0.10
N LEU A 52 -14.66 2.37 -0.99
CA LEU A 52 -14.26 3.38 -1.96
C LEU A 52 -15.41 3.68 -2.94
N ASP A 53 -16.14 2.66 -3.41
CA ASP A 53 -17.35 2.83 -4.22
C ASP A 53 -18.45 3.57 -3.44
N ASP A 54 -18.72 3.18 -2.19
CA ASP A 54 -19.69 3.85 -1.32
C ASP A 54 -19.35 5.33 -1.03
N TRP A 55 -18.06 5.67 -1.00
CA TRP A 55 -17.59 7.06 -0.83
C TRP A 55 -17.57 7.85 -2.15
N GLY A 56 -17.90 7.18 -3.25
CA GLY A 56 -18.09 7.78 -4.57
C GLY A 56 -16.79 8.03 -5.32
N PHE A 57 -15.77 7.19 -5.13
CA PHE A 57 -14.60 7.19 -6.00
C PHE A 57 -15.02 7.04 -7.46
N ASP A 58 -14.36 7.76 -8.36
CA ASP A 58 -14.71 7.81 -9.78
C ASP A 58 -14.41 6.47 -10.48
N SER A 59 -13.36 5.79 -10.05
CA SER A 59 -13.09 4.41 -10.45
C SER A 59 -12.37 3.62 -9.35
N VAL A 60 -12.76 2.36 -9.18
CA VAL A 60 -12.07 1.42 -8.30
C VAL A 60 -11.84 0.13 -9.10
N TYR A 61 -10.58 -0.26 -9.22
CA TYR A 61 -10.16 -1.46 -9.91
C TYR A 61 -9.77 -2.52 -8.89
N TYR A 62 -10.36 -3.69 -9.04
CA TYR A 62 -10.20 -4.81 -8.13
C TYR A 62 -9.71 -6.02 -8.90
N HIS A 63 -8.48 -6.43 -8.60
CA HIS A 63 -7.74 -7.45 -9.33
C HIS A 63 -7.29 -8.56 -8.37
N GLY A 64 -7.31 -9.82 -8.82
CA GLY A 64 -6.68 -10.86 -8.00
C GLY A 64 -6.70 -12.28 -8.54
N ASN A 65 -6.06 -13.16 -7.76
CA ASN A 65 -5.78 -14.58 -8.02
C ASN A 65 -4.70 -14.85 -9.09
N ARG A 66 -4.72 -16.05 -9.67
CA ARG A 66 -3.80 -16.49 -10.74
C ARG A 66 -3.85 -15.50 -11.90
N TRP A 67 -2.72 -15.37 -12.60
CA TRP A 67 -2.50 -14.45 -13.72
C TRP A 67 -2.27 -12.99 -13.36
N LEU A 68 -2.27 -12.62 -12.07
CA LEU A 68 -1.65 -11.36 -11.67
C LEU A 68 -0.14 -11.58 -11.60
N ASP A 69 0.61 -10.80 -12.37
CA ASP A 69 2.06 -10.87 -12.40
C ASP A 69 2.71 -9.56 -11.93
N PHE A 70 4.05 -9.48 -11.99
CA PHE A 70 4.75 -8.27 -11.56
C PHE A 70 4.66 -7.12 -12.57
N GLU A 71 4.48 -7.42 -13.87
CA GLU A 71 4.40 -6.44 -14.96
C GLU A 71 3.12 -5.62 -14.81
N ASP A 72 2.02 -6.28 -14.40
CA ASP A 72 0.71 -5.67 -14.11
C ASP A 72 0.72 -4.58 -13.02
N VAL A 73 1.76 -4.55 -12.19
CA VAL A 73 1.86 -3.66 -11.01
C VAL A 73 3.18 -2.90 -10.96
N SER A 74 4.06 -3.09 -11.94
CA SER A 74 5.35 -2.40 -12.00
C SER A 74 5.31 -1.30 -13.02
N ASP A 75 5.86 -0.17 -12.62
CA ASP A 75 6.09 0.98 -13.48
C ASP A 75 7.02 0.63 -14.66
N ALA A 76 6.60 1.10 -15.85
CA ALA A 76 7.27 0.90 -17.13
C ALA A 76 8.53 1.79 -17.30
N ASP A 77 8.59 2.94 -16.62
CA ASP A 77 9.69 3.89 -16.72
C ASP A 77 10.96 3.35 -16.03
N GLU A 78 10.80 2.55 -14.97
CA GLU A 78 11.88 1.85 -14.29
C GLU A 78 12.07 0.39 -14.75
N ASN A 79 11.06 -0.20 -15.40
CA ASN A 79 11.14 -1.53 -15.96
C ASN A 79 10.62 -1.59 -17.40
N VAL A 80 11.47 -1.98 -18.36
CA VAL A 80 11.07 -2.11 -19.78
C VAL A 80 9.91 -3.08 -20.05
N ASN A 81 9.56 -3.92 -19.08
CA ASN A 81 8.42 -4.82 -19.14
C ASN A 81 7.27 -4.41 -18.20
N GLY A 82 7.37 -3.31 -17.45
CA GLY A 82 6.27 -2.82 -16.63
C GLY A 82 5.09 -2.37 -17.51
N GLU A 83 3.87 -2.62 -17.06
CA GLU A 83 2.64 -2.23 -17.76
C GLU A 83 1.78 -1.22 -16.97
N ASP A 84 2.21 -0.83 -15.76
CA ASP A 84 1.41 -0.02 -14.85
C ASP A 84 1.10 1.38 -15.40
N GLU A 85 2.12 2.13 -15.83
CA GLU A 85 1.96 3.49 -16.39
C GLU A 85 1.23 3.55 -17.74
N VAL A 86 1.24 2.46 -18.52
CA VAL A 86 0.55 2.42 -19.81
C VAL A 86 -0.95 2.15 -19.67
N SER A 87 -1.40 1.82 -18.45
CA SER A 87 -2.78 1.55 -18.09
C SER A 87 -3.34 2.69 -17.23
N SER A 88 -4.53 3.21 -17.56
CA SER A 88 -5.24 4.18 -16.71
C SER A 88 -5.89 3.51 -15.48
N ARG A 89 -5.31 2.41 -15.03
CA ARG A 89 -5.80 1.48 -14.01
C ARG A 89 -4.65 0.89 -13.21
N GLY A 90 -3.45 1.40 -13.43
CA GLY A 90 -2.27 1.00 -12.70
C GLY A 90 -2.33 1.50 -11.27
N ILE A 91 -1.49 0.93 -10.41
CA ILE A 91 -1.36 1.31 -9.02
C ILE A 91 -0.75 2.71 -8.88
N ASP A 92 0.16 3.08 -9.77
CA ASP A 92 0.79 4.40 -9.75
C ASP A 92 -0.17 5.50 -10.26
N SER A 93 -1.07 5.12 -11.17
CA SER A 93 -2.07 6.02 -11.75
C SER A 93 -3.30 6.30 -10.87
N ALA A 94 -3.43 5.65 -9.71
CA ALA A 94 -4.60 5.74 -8.84
C ALA A 94 -4.24 6.40 -7.51
N ASP A 95 -5.14 7.17 -6.88
CA ASP A 95 -4.87 7.78 -5.58
C ASP A 95 -4.56 6.75 -4.47
N ILE A 96 -5.20 5.56 -4.53
CA ILE A 96 -5.03 4.48 -3.56
C ILE A 96 -4.56 3.21 -4.24
N GLY A 97 -3.41 2.72 -3.82
CA GLY A 97 -2.91 1.39 -4.12
C GLY A 97 -3.09 0.44 -2.94
N MET A 98 -3.51 -0.79 -3.19
CA MET A 98 -3.46 -1.86 -2.18
C MET A 98 -2.96 -3.17 -2.77
N MET A 99 -2.15 -3.90 -2.00
CA MET A 99 -1.79 -5.29 -2.27
C MET A 99 -1.94 -6.17 -1.04
N TYR A 100 -2.57 -7.33 -1.21
CA TYR A 100 -2.69 -8.39 -0.21
C TYR A 100 -2.15 -9.72 -0.74
N SER A 101 -1.12 -10.28 -0.10
CA SER A 101 -0.45 -11.50 -0.56
C SER A 101 0.56 -12.02 0.48
N HIS A 102 1.31 -13.07 0.14
CA HIS A 102 2.53 -13.43 0.86
C HIS A 102 3.61 -12.38 0.65
N GLY A 103 4.28 -12.05 1.75
CA GLY A 103 5.37 -11.10 1.74
C GLY A 103 6.71 -11.71 2.12
N GLY A 104 7.77 -11.02 1.73
CA GLY A 104 9.15 -11.43 1.98
C GLY A 104 10.06 -10.23 2.15
N LYS A 105 11.32 -10.52 2.48
CA LYS A 105 12.36 -9.50 2.64
C LYS A 105 13.75 -10.08 2.45
N ASN A 106 14.70 -9.20 2.15
CA ASN A 106 16.12 -9.45 2.30
C ASN A 106 16.77 -8.36 3.14
N CYS A 107 17.54 -8.77 4.15
CA CYS A 107 18.31 -7.88 5.03
C CYS A 107 19.84 -8.07 4.85
N SER A 108 20.29 -8.67 3.75
CA SER A 108 21.69 -9.02 3.51
C SER A 108 22.09 -8.69 2.07
N GLY A 109 23.09 -7.82 1.92
CA GLY A 109 23.50 -7.31 0.61
C GLY A 109 22.51 -6.26 0.13
N SER A 110 21.72 -6.58 -0.89
CA SER A 110 20.58 -5.77 -1.30
C SER A 110 19.48 -5.84 -0.24
N HIS A 111 18.89 -4.70 0.12
CA HIS A 111 17.81 -4.62 1.08
C HIS A 111 16.52 -4.37 0.32
N TYR A 112 15.54 -5.24 0.47
CA TYR A 112 14.25 -5.12 -0.21
C TYR A 112 13.15 -5.82 0.57
N SER A 113 11.92 -5.42 0.31
CA SER A 113 10.74 -6.22 0.60
C SER A 113 10.18 -6.79 -0.68
N SER A 114 9.32 -7.79 -0.57
CA SER A 114 8.75 -8.45 -1.73
C SER A 114 7.31 -8.85 -1.53
N VAL A 115 6.53 -8.85 -2.61
CA VAL A 115 5.17 -9.39 -2.67
C VAL A 115 5.15 -10.58 -3.62
N LYS A 116 4.48 -11.67 -3.24
CA LYS A 116 4.25 -12.80 -4.14
C LYS A 116 3.12 -12.52 -5.10
N MET A 117 3.31 -12.90 -6.35
CA MET A 117 2.31 -12.73 -7.40
C MET A 117 1.58 -14.05 -7.68
N GLY A 118 0.49 -13.97 -8.42
CA GLY A 118 -0.34 -15.11 -8.76
C GLY A 118 0.24 -15.94 -9.91
N ASP A 119 0.97 -15.33 -10.83
CA ASP A 119 1.45 -15.97 -12.07
C ASP A 119 2.80 -16.68 -11.95
N ASN A 120 2.88 -17.96 -12.34
CA ASN A 120 4.06 -18.81 -12.16
C ASN A 120 5.22 -18.61 -13.14
N ASP A 121 5.13 -17.64 -14.06
CA ASP A 121 6.13 -17.43 -15.10
C ASP A 121 7.42 -16.79 -14.55
N GLY A 122 8.23 -17.58 -13.85
CA GLY A 122 9.63 -17.30 -13.55
C GLY A 122 9.87 -16.02 -12.73
N ALA A 123 10.48 -15.01 -13.35
CA ALA A 123 10.84 -13.75 -12.69
C ALA A 123 9.59 -12.92 -12.30
N SER A 124 8.45 -13.21 -12.91
CA SER A 124 7.19 -12.50 -12.68
C SER A 124 6.45 -12.90 -11.40
N CYS A 125 6.95 -13.93 -10.73
CA CYS A 125 6.34 -14.48 -9.53
C CYS A 125 6.47 -13.64 -8.26
N THR A 126 7.35 -12.66 -8.30
CA THR A 126 7.71 -11.90 -7.12
C THR A 126 8.06 -10.50 -7.53
N LEU A 127 7.31 -9.58 -6.96
CA LEU A 127 7.61 -8.17 -7.01
C LEU A 127 8.61 -7.85 -5.93
N LEU A 128 9.70 -7.18 -6.27
CA LEU A 128 10.59 -6.57 -5.29
C LEU A 128 10.29 -5.08 -5.29
N TYR A 129 10.36 -4.48 -4.12
CA TYR A 129 10.33 -3.03 -4.01
C TYR A 129 11.39 -2.66 -3.00
N SER A 130 11.90 -1.44 -3.13
CA SER A 130 13.17 -1.00 -2.57
C SER A 130 14.40 -1.60 -3.31
N SER A 131 15.55 -0.90 -3.28
CA SER A 131 16.79 -1.22 -4.02
C SER A 131 17.24 -2.70 -3.96
N SER A 132 16.82 -3.52 -4.93
CA SER A 132 17.29 -4.92 -5.05
C SER A 132 18.41 -5.10 -6.10
N ALA A 133 18.57 -4.18 -7.05
CA ALA A 133 19.46 -4.31 -8.21
C ALA A 133 19.16 -5.57 -9.06
N ALA A 134 17.99 -6.20 -8.88
CA ALA A 134 17.64 -7.49 -9.46
C ALA A 134 16.68 -7.42 -10.66
N GLY A 135 16.26 -6.22 -11.10
CA GLY A 135 15.50 -6.03 -12.35
C GLY A 135 13.99 -6.25 -12.25
N ASN A 136 13.46 -6.42 -11.05
CA ASN A 136 12.03 -6.44 -10.70
C ASN A 136 11.76 -5.53 -9.48
N ASP A 137 12.51 -4.42 -9.41
CA ASP A 137 12.29 -3.35 -8.43
C ASP A 137 11.11 -2.50 -8.91
N SER A 138 10.08 -2.38 -8.09
CA SER A 138 8.96 -1.48 -8.33
C SER A 138 9.20 -0.18 -7.58
N TRP A 139 9.03 0.90 -8.34
CA TRP A 139 8.97 2.25 -7.86
C TRP A 139 7.55 2.70 -8.17
N TRP A 140 6.85 3.13 -7.13
CA TRP A 140 5.52 3.73 -7.26
C TRP A 140 5.58 5.11 -6.64
N GLY A 141 4.55 5.87 -6.92
CA GLY A 141 4.32 7.17 -6.34
C GLY A 141 4.75 8.32 -7.22
N ASP A 142 5.36 8.08 -8.38
CA ASP A 142 5.91 9.14 -9.24
C ASP A 142 4.87 9.82 -10.12
N THR A 143 3.66 9.26 -10.23
CA THR A 143 2.50 9.94 -10.81
C THR A 143 1.44 10.38 -9.78
N ASP A 144 0.26 9.75 -9.73
CA ASP A 144 -0.92 10.23 -8.98
C ASP A 144 -1.13 9.54 -7.63
N LEU A 145 -0.44 8.43 -7.39
CA LEU A 145 -0.57 7.64 -6.17
C LEU A 145 -0.30 8.46 -4.91
N ASN A 146 -1.31 8.54 -4.03
CA ASN A 146 -1.25 9.24 -2.75
C ASN A 146 -0.91 8.29 -1.59
N ALA A 147 -1.54 7.11 -1.58
CA ALA A 147 -1.41 6.15 -0.49
C ALA A 147 -1.29 4.70 -0.99
N MET A 148 -0.34 3.97 -0.42
CA MET A 148 -0.05 2.56 -0.75
C MET A 148 -0.19 1.71 0.49
N ILE A 149 -0.98 0.63 0.38
CA ILE A 149 -1.18 -0.34 1.46
C ILE A 149 -0.61 -1.68 1.00
N ILE A 150 0.44 -2.18 1.67
CA ILE A 150 0.96 -3.53 1.42
C ILE A 150 0.70 -4.39 2.66
N ASP A 151 -0.46 -5.04 2.65
CA ASP A 151 -0.89 -5.96 3.70
C ASP A 151 -0.30 -7.36 3.47
N THR A 152 0.98 -7.48 3.79
CA THR A 152 1.73 -8.72 3.68
C THR A 152 2.75 -8.81 4.81
N CYS A 153 3.26 -10.01 5.07
CA CYS A 153 4.41 -10.18 5.94
C CYS A 153 5.61 -9.34 5.47
N SER A 154 6.27 -8.65 6.39
CA SER A 154 7.55 -7.97 6.16
C SER A 154 7.52 -6.85 5.11
N SER A 155 6.35 -6.26 4.88
CA SER A 155 6.19 -5.21 3.87
C SER A 155 6.81 -3.86 4.25
N ALA A 156 6.96 -3.60 5.55
CA ALA A 156 7.62 -2.42 6.10
C ALA A 156 8.73 -2.85 7.09
N GLN A 157 9.62 -3.73 6.65
CA GLN A 157 10.67 -4.26 7.51
C GLN A 157 11.72 -3.20 7.87
N TRP A 158 11.96 -3.03 9.18
CA TRP A 158 13.04 -2.23 9.76
C TRP A 158 14.39 -2.29 9.05
N CYS A 159 14.89 -3.48 8.70
CA CYS A 159 16.21 -3.60 8.06
C CYS A 159 16.24 -2.96 6.65
N VAL A 160 15.10 -2.92 5.96
CA VAL A 160 14.94 -2.32 4.63
C VAL A 160 14.76 -0.82 4.78
N TRP A 161 13.88 -0.40 5.70
CA TRP A 161 13.73 1.00 6.12
C TRP A 161 15.09 1.60 6.45
N ASN A 162 15.85 1.03 7.38
CA ASN A 162 17.06 1.66 7.93
C ASN A 162 18.19 1.84 6.89
N ASN A 163 18.01 1.29 5.69
CA ASN A 163 18.87 1.52 4.52
C ASN A 163 18.26 2.51 3.51
N SER A 164 17.27 3.32 3.94
CA SER A 164 16.57 4.36 3.16
C SER A 164 15.89 3.84 1.89
N ALA A 165 15.41 2.60 1.94
CA ALA A 165 15.14 1.87 0.71
C ALA A 165 13.67 1.96 0.24
N TYR A 166 12.72 2.31 1.14
CA TYR A 166 11.31 2.58 0.81
C TYR A 166 11.05 4.03 0.35
N PHE A 167 12.08 4.82 0.06
CA PHE A 167 11.89 6.21 -0.34
C PHE A 167 11.62 6.30 -1.84
N HIS A 168 10.48 6.89 -2.19
CA HIS A 168 10.04 7.21 -3.54
C HIS A 168 9.96 8.74 -3.60
N ALA A 169 10.85 9.38 -4.35
CA ALA A 169 11.14 10.82 -4.23
C ALA A 169 10.28 11.72 -5.12
N ASP A 170 9.41 11.12 -5.92
CA ASP A 170 8.73 11.75 -7.04
C ASP A 170 7.21 11.62 -6.83
N GLY A 171 6.42 12.51 -7.44
CA GLY A 171 4.95 12.51 -7.46
C GLY A 171 4.21 12.88 -6.15
N ASN A 172 2.94 12.43 -6.04
CA ASN A 172 1.99 12.77 -4.97
C ASN A 172 2.04 11.81 -3.76
N PHE A 173 3.00 10.89 -3.73
CA PHE A 173 2.99 9.80 -2.78
C PHE A 173 3.38 10.18 -1.37
N ALA A 174 2.40 10.12 -0.46
CA ALA A 174 2.52 10.65 0.89
C ALA A 174 2.55 9.57 1.98
N THR A 175 1.90 8.42 1.74
CA THR A 175 1.73 7.39 2.79
C THR A 175 1.95 5.97 2.27
N PHE A 176 2.82 5.22 2.94
CA PHE A 176 3.01 3.78 2.75
C PHE A 176 2.68 3.04 4.05
N LEU A 177 1.76 2.07 3.98
CA LEU A 177 1.31 1.27 5.12
C LEU A 177 1.75 -0.19 4.94
N GLY A 178 2.30 -0.79 6.00
CA GLY A 178 2.71 -2.19 5.97
C GLY A 178 3.01 -2.76 7.35
N PHE A 179 3.75 -3.88 7.38
CA PHE A 179 4.09 -4.62 8.59
C PHE A 179 5.59 -4.87 8.76
N HIS A 180 6.06 -4.73 9.99
CA HIS A 180 7.34 -5.26 10.44
C HIS A 180 7.18 -6.71 10.94
N GLY A 181 7.99 -7.64 10.42
CA GLY A 181 7.88 -9.05 10.79
C GLY A 181 6.72 -9.76 10.09
N LEU A 182 6.05 -10.70 10.76
CA LEU A 182 4.89 -11.41 10.20
C LEU A 182 3.59 -10.63 10.46
N SER A 183 2.67 -10.67 9.49
CA SER A 183 1.24 -10.37 9.65
C SER A 183 0.44 -11.67 9.55
N TYR A 184 -0.82 -11.70 10.02
CA TYR A 184 -1.62 -12.92 10.03
C TYR A 184 -2.85 -12.87 9.12
N ASP A 185 -2.95 -13.85 8.24
CA ASP A 185 -4.17 -14.17 7.50
C ASP A 185 -5.20 -14.80 8.45
N SER A 186 -6.14 -14.00 8.95
CA SER A 186 -7.16 -14.47 9.88
C SER A 186 -8.39 -13.56 9.90
N ARG A 187 -9.55 -14.11 10.27
CA ARG A 187 -10.78 -13.31 10.46
C ARG A 187 -10.58 -12.10 11.36
N LYS A 188 -9.75 -12.25 12.41
CA LYS A 188 -9.50 -11.16 13.35
C LYS A 188 -8.70 -10.03 12.68
N HIS A 189 -7.70 -10.37 11.86
CA HIS A 189 -6.97 -9.38 11.07
C HIS A 189 -7.92 -8.65 10.12
N THR A 190 -8.76 -9.39 9.38
CA THR A 190 -9.77 -8.79 8.49
C THR A 190 -10.72 -7.87 9.24
N ASN A 191 -11.26 -8.27 10.39
CA ASN A 191 -12.12 -7.38 11.19
C ASN A 191 -11.39 -6.10 11.64
N ASN A 192 -10.10 -6.21 12.04
CA ASN A 192 -9.30 -5.05 12.40
C ASN A 192 -9.02 -4.14 11.19
N PHE A 193 -8.83 -4.74 10.01
CA PHE A 193 -8.74 -4.00 8.76
C PHE A 193 -10.05 -3.28 8.41
N GLU A 194 -11.21 -3.93 8.60
CA GLU A 194 -12.53 -3.31 8.44
C GLU A 194 -12.67 -2.06 9.35
N ASP A 195 -12.28 -2.19 10.63
CA ASP A 195 -12.27 -1.08 11.59
C ASP A 195 -11.32 0.06 11.15
N PHE A 196 -10.13 -0.28 10.66
CA PHE A 196 -9.18 0.68 10.07
C PHE A 196 -9.80 1.45 8.91
N VAL A 197 -10.42 0.76 7.95
CA VAL A 197 -11.02 1.41 6.77
C VAL A 197 -12.15 2.36 7.20
N ASP A 198 -13.03 1.92 8.09
CA ASP A 198 -14.15 2.74 8.58
C ASP A 198 -13.70 3.99 9.33
N ASN A 199 -12.61 3.90 10.09
CA ASN A 199 -12.07 5.03 10.85
C ASN A 199 -11.22 5.99 9.99
N SER A 200 -10.72 5.54 8.83
CA SER A 200 -9.73 6.26 8.02
C SER A 200 -10.29 7.07 6.85
N ARG A 201 -11.61 7.16 6.71
CA ARG A 201 -12.21 7.91 5.58
C ARG A 201 -11.69 9.34 5.47
N TYR A 202 -11.67 10.08 6.58
CA TYR A 202 -11.35 11.51 6.56
C TYR A 202 -10.11 11.88 7.39
N ASN A 203 -9.60 11.00 8.25
CA ASN A 203 -8.43 11.32 9.07
C ASN A 203 -7.77 10.03 9.54
N GLY A 204 -6.50 10.11 9.91
CA GLY A 204 -5.80 9.06 10.63
C GLY A 204 -5.49 7.84 9.78
N LEU A 205 -5.28 7.97 8.47
CA LEU A 205 -4.89 6.83 7.63
C LEU A 205 -3.62 6.14 8.18
N GLY A 206 -2.62 6.93 8.60
CA GLY A 206 -1.45 6.40 9.29
C GLY A 206 -1.75 5.94 10.71
N ASP A 207 -2.42 6.78 11.50
CA ASP A 207 -2.71 6.53 12.92
C ASP A 207 -3.59 5.30 13.14
N ASN A 208 -4.74 5.23 12.48
CA ASN A 208 -5.67 4.09 12.55
C ASN A 208 -5.02 2.80 12.03
N TRP A 209 -4.12 2.86 11.04
CA TRP A 209 -3.39 1.67 10.61
C TRP A 209 -2.54 1.11 11.75
N VAL A 210 -1.76 1.97 12.40
CA VAL A 210 -0.92 1.56 13.53
C VAL A 210 -1.78 1.07 14.70
N ASP A 211 -2.85 1.78 15.03
CA ASP A 211 -3.69 1.49 16.19
C ASP A 211 -4.55 0.22 16.01
N GLU A 212 -5.19 0.04 14.86
CA GLU A 212 -6.13 -1.06 14.64
C GLU A 212 -5.40 -2.36 14.23
N LEU A 213 -4.32 -2.25 13.45
CA LEU A 213 -3.61 -3.43 12.93
C LEU A 213 -2.45 -3.88 13.81
N THR A 214 -1.98 -3.05 14.76
CA THR A 214 -1.00 -3.54 15.75
C THR A 214 -1.66 -4.48 16.75
N ARG A 215 -1.12 -5.70 16.89
CA ARG A 215 -1.62 -6.68 17.85
C ARG A 215 -0.51 -7.25 18.70
N ARG A 216 -0.71 -7.20 20.02
CA ARG A 216 0.29 -7.64 21.01
C ARG A 216 -0.25 -8.73 21.94
N PRO A 217 -0.40 -9.98 21.44
CA PRO A 217 -0.85 -11.09 22.26
C PRO A 217 0.07 -11.31 23.47
N ILE A 218 -0.53 -11.48 24.66
CA ILE A 218 0.24 -11.60 25.89
C ILE A 218 1.03 -12.92 25.90
N GLY A 219 2.35 -12.82 26.07
CA GLY A 219 3.22 -13.96 26.42
C GLY A 219 3.93 -14.64 25.24
N SER A 220 3.97 -14.02 24.08
CA SER A 220 4.66 -14.50 22.88
C SER A 220 5.25 -13.34 22.08
N ASN A 221 6.28 -13.62 21.29
CA ASN A 221 6.99 -12.71 20.38
C ASN A 221 6.34 -12.73 18.98
N ASN A 222 5.01 -12.75 18.93
CA ASN A 222 4.23 -12.97 17.73
C ASN A 222 3.27 -11.79 17.53
N ASP A 223 3.78 -10.60 17.85
CA ASP A 223 3.05 -9.36 17.63
C ASP A 223 2.83 -9.15 16.12
N GLU A 224 1.69 -8.56 15.74
CA GLU A 224 1.52 -7.95 14.42
C GLU A 224 1.93 -6.50 14.58
N CYS A 225 3.02 -6.10 13.92
CA CYS A 225 3.59 -4.77 14.10
C CYS A 225 3.32 -3.91 12.87
N ALA A 226 2.17 -3.24 12.86
CA ALA A 226 1.82 -2.29 11.83
C ALA A 226 2.78 -1.08 11.86
N VAL A 227 3.18 -0.63 10.68
CA VAL A 227 4.07 0.50 10.47
C VAL A 227 3.44 1.40 9.40
N ALA A 228 3.42 2.70 9.67
CA ALA A 228 3.13 3.72 8.68
C ALA A 228 4.42 4.50 8.36
N ILE A 229 4.70 4.67 7.07
CA ILE A 229 5.79 5.49 6.55
C ILE A 229 5.14 6.69 5.87
N ILE A 230 5.46 7.89 6.34
CA ILE A 230 4.91 9.15 5.86
C ILE A 230 6.01 9.96 5.18
N PHE A 231 5.74 10.45 3.98
CA PHE A 231 6.69 11.20 3.17
C PHE A 231 6.37 12.69 3.21
N GLU A 232 7.18 13.49 3.90
CA GLU A 232 6.96 14.92 4.09
C GLU A 232 8.29 15.66 4.26
N ASP A 233 8.26 17.00 4.26
CA ASP A 233 9.46 17.83 4.40
C ASP A 233 9.93 17.99 5.85
N SER A 234 9.01 17.83 6.80
CA SER A 234 9.27 18.06 8.21
C SER A 234 8.51 17.07 9.09
N SER A 235 9.00 16.85 10.31
CA SER A 235 8.32 15.95 11.25
C SER A 235 6.94 16.47 11.64
N SER A 236 6.73 17.78 11.68
CA SER A 236 5.41 18.35 11.99
C SER A 236 4.41 18.16 10.86
N ASP A 237 4.88 18.20 9.61
CA ASP A 237 4.05 17.92 8.44
C ASP A 237 3.74 16.42 8.40
N ALA A 238 4.73 15.57 8.69
CA ALA A 238 4.53 14.13 8.82
C ALA A 238 3.54 13.76 9.93
N ASP A 239 3.63 14.40 11.11
CA ASP A 239 2.68 14.18 12.21
C ASP A 239 1.26 14.60 11.79
N PHE A 240 1.14 15.70 11.04
CA PHE A 240 -0.15 16.15 10.53
C PHE A 240 -0.72 15.17 9.49
N THR A 241 0.08 14.71 8.54
CA THR A 241 -0.34 13.73 7.54
C THR A 241 -0.70 12.39 8.21
N PHE A 242 0.11 11.92 9.16
CA PHE A 242 -0.17 10.71 9.96
C PHE A 242 -1.53 10.77 10.68
N ASP A 243 -1.83 11.88 11.36
CA ASP A 243 -3.04 12.07 12.16
C ASP A 243 -4.28 12.43 11.32
N TYR A 244 -4.12 13.13 10.19
CA TYR A 244 -5.23 13.82 9.50
C TYR A 244 -5.41 13.49 8.03
N MET A 245 -4.48 12.79 7.36
CA MET A 245 -4.75 12.26 6.03
C MET A 245 -5.82 11.18 6.14
N GLY A 246 -6.87 11.25 5.33
CA GLY A 246 -7.81 10.14 5.11
C GLY A 246 -7.84 9.73 3.66
N PHE A 247 -8.57 8.65 3.37
CA PHE A 247 -8.84 8.21 2.00
C PHE A 247 -9.56 9.28 1.16
N ASP A 248 -10.32 10.20 1.75
CA ASP A 248 -11.23 11.09 1.02
C ASP A 248 -10.80 12.56 1.01
N ASP A 249 -9.68 12.91 1.65
CA ASP A 249 -9.31 14.33 1.79
C ASP A 249 -7.83 14.68 1.71
N TRP A 250 -6.95 13.69 1.53
CA TRP A 250 -5.55 13.89 1.09
C TRP A 250 -4.82 15.03 1.80
N LYS A 251 -4.97 15.14 3.12
CA LYS A 251 -4.42 16.25 3.88
C LYS A 251 -2.89 16.14 4.02
N THR A 252 -2.18 16.62 3.01
CA THR A 252 -0.71 16.65 2.91
C THR A 252 -0.23 18.10 2.73
N PRO A 253 0.47 18.70 3.72
CA PRO A 253 0.78 20.13 3.70
C PRO A 253 2.10 20.50 3.00
N GLY A 254 2.96 19.52 2.69
CA GLY A 254 4.34 19.73 2.25
C GLY A 254 4.70 19.06 0.93
N SER A 255 5.99 19.09 0.60
CA SER A 255 6.54 18.20 -0.42
C SER A 255 7.10 16.93 0.22
N HIS A 256 7.21 15.85 -0.55
CA HIS A 256 7.46 14.51 -0.04
C HIS A 256 8.96 14.16 -0.06
N SER A 257 9.80 14.97 0.60
CA SER A 257 11.27 14.85 0.47
C SER A 257 11.96 13.97 1.51
N THR A 258 11.29 13.61 2.61
CA THR A 258 11.86 12.82 3.72
C THR A 258 10.85 11.78 4.20
N SER A 259 11.32 10.59 4.59
CA SER A 259 10.47 9.55 5.21
C SER A 259 10.49 9.61 6.75
N TYR A 260 9.30 9.53 7.34
CA TYR A 260 9.05 9.45 8.78
C TYR A 260 8.29 8.18 9.08
N TYR A 261 8.58 7.54 10.20
CA TYR A 261 8.10 6.18 10.48
C TYR A 261 7.38 6.14 11.82
N TYR A 262 6.16 5.62 11.82
CA TYR A 262 5.26 5.55 12.96
C TYR A 262 4.93 4.09 13.26
N TYR A 263 5.08 3.71 14.53
CA TYR A 263 4.92 2.34 15.01
C TYR A 263 4.80 2.31 16.54
N ILE A 264 4.29 1.20 17.08
CA ILE A 264 4.22 0.97 18.53
C ILE A 264 5.57 0.47 19.04
N ASN A 265 6.22 1.28 19.87
CA ASN A 265 7.49 0.92 20.51
C ASN A 265 7.36 -0.35 21.39
N GLY A 266 8.33 -1.25 21.26
CA GLY A 266 8.39 -2.55 21.93
C GLY A 266 7.50 -3.61 21.30
N CYS A 267 7.00 -3.39 20.08
CA CYS A 267 6.33 -4.43 19.30
C CYS A 267 7.36 -5.45 18.83
N ASP A 268 7.17 -6.74 19.16
CA ASP A 268 8.14 -7.82 18.95
C ASP A 268 7.51 -8.93 18.09
N PRO A 269 7.59 -8.80 16.75
CA PRO A 269 6.95 -9.74 15.84
C PRO A 269 7.85 -10.93 15.53
N ASP A 270 7.22 -12.05 15.19
CA ASP A 270 7.95 -13.17 14.61
C ASP A 270 8.57 -12.75 13.27
N GLY A 271 9.72 -13.32 12.94
CA GLY A 271 10.44 -12.98 11.71
C GLY A 271 11.00 -11.55 11.67
N GLY A 272 10.93 -10.78 12.76
CA GLY A 272 11.51 -9.45 12.90
C GLY A 272 12.36 -9.31 14.17
N ASN A 273 12.74 -8.07 14.46
CA ASN A 273 13.33 -7.69 15.74
C ASN A 273 12.33 -6.80 16.48
N ALA A 274 12.40 -6.74 17.80
CA ALA A 274 11.62 -5.74 18.53
C ALA A 274 11.94 -4.32 18.00
N LEU A 275 10.89 -3.54 17.77
CA LEU A 275 10.94 -2.13 17.35
C LEU A 275 11.05 -1.17 18.55
#